data_AF-A0A0D0E923-F1
#
_entry.id   AF-A0A0D0E923-F1
#
_cell.length_a   1.000
_cell.length_b   1.000
_cell.length_c   1.000
_cell.angle_alpha   90.00
_cell.angle_beta   90.00
_cell.angle_gamma   90.00
#
_symmetry.space_group_name_H-M   'P 1'
#
loop_
_entity.id
_entity.type
_entity.pdbx_description
1 polymer ?
#
loop_
_entity_poly.entity_id
_entity_poly.type
_entity_poly.pdbx_seq_one_letter_code
_entity_poly.pdbx_strand_id
1 'polypeptide(L)'
;MNPNEPLPTCAVCLGIDPHTMPVVECLTDKTWDSKHETFSKQSNCTLISKATGQCICTHWQWCNSCSERHSHVHICSGCGSASHGAHCCPRAQKCPSSNSI
;
A
#
# COMPACT_ATOMS: atom_id res chain seq x y z
N MET A 1 10.90 17.44 -3.16
CA MET A 1 10.25 16.58 -2.14
C MET A 1 10.38 17.29 -0.81
N ASN A 2 9.27 17.53 -0.11
CA ASN A 2 9.31 18.13 1.23
C ASN A 2 9.84 17.06 2.20
N PRO A 3 10.93 17.29 2.95
CA PRO A 3 11.48 16.29 3.87
C PRO A 3 10.57 16.01 5.08
N ASN A 4 9.46 16.76 5.23
CA ASN A 4 8.48 16.64 6.29
C ASN A 4 7.17 15.98 5.85
N GLU A 5 7.04 15.55 4.59
CA GLU A 5 5.85 14.82 4.14
C GLU A 5 5.98 13.33 4.52
N PRO A 6 4.98 12.72 5.19
CA PRO A 6 5.03 11.30 5.51
C PRO A 6 5.26 10.49 4.24
N LEU A 7 6.28 9.62 4.25
CA LEU A 7 6.52 8.73 3.12
C LEU A 7 5.25 7.92 2.85
N PRO A 8 4.79 7.86 1.59
CA PRO A 8 3.58 7.13 1.27
C PRO A 8 3.77 5.66 1.63
N THR A 9 2.79 5.09 2.34
CA THR A 9 2.75 3.66 2.66
C THR A 9 2.94 2.85 1.39
N CYS A 10 3.89 1.92 1.42
CA CYS A 10 4.10 1.00 0.30
C CYS A 10 2.87 0.11 0.10
N ALA A 11 2.32 0.10 -1.10
CA ALA A 11 1.13 -0.66 -1.42
C ALA A 11 1.36 -2.19 -1.38
N VAL A 12 2.61 -2.67 -1.40
CA VAL A 12 2.94 -4.10 -1.35
C VAL A 12 3.21 -4.56 0.09
N CYS A 13 4.27 -4.03 0.72
CA CYS A 13 4.69 -4.45 2.07
C CYS A 13 3.96 -3.73 3.22
N LEU A 14 3.20 -2.67 2.92
CA LEU A 14 2.53 -1.79 3.89
C LEU A 14 3.48 -1.07 4.86
N GLY A 15 4.78 -1.05 4.57
CA GLY A 15 5.78 -0.30 5.31
C GLY A 15 5.83 1.17 4.89
N ILE A 16 6.31 2.01 5.79
CA ILE A 16 6.61 3.43 5.54
C ILE A 16 8.12 3.69 5.41
N ASP A 17 8.94 2.68 5.69
CA ASP A 17 10.38 2.80 5.59
C ASP A 17 10.80 3.08 4.13
N PRO A 18 11.85 3.92 3.93
CA PRO A 18 12.38 4.19 2.61
C PRO A 18 12.76 2.87 1.93
N HIS A 19 12.14 2.60 0.79
CA HIS A 19 12.57 1.50 -0.05
C HIS A 19 13.86 1.92 -0.76
N THR A 20 14.87 1.05 -0.81
CA THR A 20 16.08 1.26 -1.63
C THR A 20 15.78 1.23 -3.13
N MET A 21 14.60 0.75 -3.49
CA MET A 21 14.00 0.73 -4.82
C MET A 21 12.76 1.66 -4.85
N PRO A 22 12.30 2.13 -6.01
CA PRO A 22 11.01 2.81 -6.11
C PRO A 22 9.92 1.98 -5.44
N VAL A 23 9.01 2.60 -4.67
CA VAL A 23 7.90 1.90 -3.99
C VAL A 23 7.08 1.04 -4.97
N VAL A 24 6.99 1.48 -6.22
CA VAL A 24 6.35 0.69 -7.28
C VAL A 24 7.01 -0.68 -7.43
N GLU A 25 8.33 -0.79 -7.38
CA GLU A 25 9.12 -2.02 -7.58
C GLU A 25 9.24 -2.90 -6.33
N CYS A 26 8.45 -2.68 -5.28
CA CYS A 26 8.53 -3.51 -4.07
C CYS A 26 8.19 -4.98 -4.38
N LEU A 27 9.16 -5.89 -4.17
CA LEU A 27 9.06 -7.33 -4.45
C LEU A 27 8.83 -8.18 -3.20
N THR A 28 8.50 -7.59 -2.06
CA THR A 28 8.34 -8.34 -0.81
C THR A 28 7.14 -9.29 -0.86
N ASP A 29 7.33 -10.48 -0.35
CA ASP A 29 6.28 -11.49 -0.18
C ASP A 29 5.55 -11.37 1.16
N LYS A 30 6.08 -10.59 2.10
CA LYS A 30 5.53 -10.35 3.44
C LYS A 30 5.34 -8.86 3.77
N THR A 31 4.50 -8.60 4.78
CA THR A 31 4.32 -7.26 5.36
C THR A 31 5.59 -6.78 6.06
N TRP A 32 5.69 -5.47 6.32
CA TRP A 32 6.83 -4.82 6.99
C TRP A 32 7.22 -5.48 8.32
N ASP A 33 6.26 -6.07 9.05
CA ASP A 33 6.48 -6.77 10.32
C ASP A 33 6.70 -8.28 10.17
N SER A 34 6.77 -8.79 8.93
CA SER A 34 6.92 -10.21 8.57
C SER A 34 5.82 -11.15 9.12
N LYS A 35 4.71 -10.62 9.65
CA LYS A 35 3.64 -11.44 10.26
C LYS A 35 2.64 -11.97 9.26
N HIS A 36 2.47 -11.29 8.14
CA HIS A 36 1.50 -11.65 7.12
C HIS A 36 2.16 -11.73 5.75
N GLU A 37 1.71 -12.65 4.91
CA GLU A 37 2.00 -12.57 3.48
C GLU A 37 1.36 -11.31 2.88
N THR A 38 2.01 -10.74 1.88
CA THR A 38 1.40 -9.67 1.08
C THR A 38 0.16 -10.20 0.37
N PHE A 39 -0.90 -9.39 0.36
CA PHE A 39 -2.13 -9.70 -0.38
C PHE A 39 -1.96 -9.40 -1.87
N SER A 40 -1.16 -8.39 -2.20
CA SER A 40 -0.89 -7.95 -3.56
C SER A 40 0.58 -8.12 -3.91
N LYS A 41 0.87 -8.09 -5.21
CA LYS A 41 2.23 -7.99 -5.74
C LYS A 41 2.25 -6.96 -6.86
N GLN A 42 3.43 -6.41 -7.14
CA GLN A 42 3.63 -5.63 -8.34
C GLN A 42 3.90 -6.56 -9.53
N SER A 43 3.32 -6.23 -10.69
CA SER A 43 3.60 -6.85 -11.98
C SER A 43 3.52 -5.78 -13.06
N ASN A 44 4.60 -5.56 -13.81
CA ASN A 44 4.67 -4.54 -14.88
C ASN A 44 4.16 -3.16 -14.44
N CYS A 45 4.65 -2.63 -13.31
CA CYS A 45 4.20 -1.35 -12.75
C CYS A 45 2.73 -1.28 -12.33
N THR A 46 2.03 -2.41 -12.30
CA THR A 46 0.63 -2.53 -11.88
C THR A 46 0.53 -3.36 -10.60
N LEU A 47 -0.35 -2.96 -9.71
CA LEU A 47 -0.63 -3.72 -8.49
C LEU A 47 -1.70 -4.77 -8.79
N ILE A 48 -1.44 -6.03 -8.43
CA ILE A 48 -2.38 -7.14 -8.66
C ILE A 48 -2.59 -7.95 -7.39
N SER A 49 -3.81 -8.44 -7.18
CA SER A 49 -4.10 -9.41 -6.12
C SER A 49 -3.37 -10.72 -6.41
N LYS A 50 -2.68 -11.29 -5.40
CA LYS A 50 -2.04 -12.60 -5.55
C LYS A 50 -3.06 -13.74 -5.65
N ALA A 51 -4.24 -13.58 -5.03
CA ALA A 51 -5.27 -14.61 -5.01
C ALA A 51 -6.07 -14.67 -6.32
N THR A 52 -6.46 -13.51 -6.86
CA THR A 52 -7.37 -13.46 -8.02
C THR A 52 -6.68 -13.02 -9.32
N GLY A 53 -5.47 -12.46 -9.24
CA GLY A 53 -4.80 -11.83 -10.39
C GLY A 53 -5.43 -10.51 -10.82
N GLN A 54 -6.46 -10.02 -10.11
CA GLN A 54 -7.16 -8.80 -10.46
C GLN A 54 -6.29 -7.56 -10.22
N CYS A 55 -6.35 -6.60 -11.14
CA CYS A 55 -5.72 -5.29 -10.98
C CYS A 55 -6.32 -4.51 -9.81
N ILE A 56 -5.44 -3.82 -9.09
CA ILE A 56 -5.76 -2.96 -7.96
C ILE A 56 -5.35 -1.54 -8.33
N CYS A 57 -6.22 -0.57 -8.05
CA CYS A 57 -5.89 0.82 -8.31
C CYS A 57 -4.80 1.33 -7.34
N THR A 58 -3.66 1.75 -7.89
CA THR A 58 -2.55 2.33 -7.11
C THR A 58 -2.95 3.66 -6.46
N HIS A 59 -3.68 4.52 -7.16
CA HIS A 59 -4.16 5.79 -6.58
C HIS A 59 -5.12 5.56 -5.40
N TRP A 60 -5.93 4.49 -5.44
CA TRP A 60 -6.77 4.14 -4.29
C TRP A 60 -5.95 3.76 -3.06
N GLN A 61 -4.73 3.22 -3.24
CA GLN A 61 -3.86 2.87 -2.11
C GLN A 61 -3.28 4.10 -1.41
N TRP A 62 -3.23 5.24 -2.12
CA TRP A 62 -2.77 6.52 -1.59
C TRP A 62 -3.95 7.35 -1.06
N CYS A 63 -3.67 8.18 -0.06
CA CYS A 63 -4.68 8.94 0.66
C CYS A 63 -5.56 9.78 -0.31
N ASN A 64 -6.84 9.43 -0.42
CA ASN A 64 -7.90 10.17 -1.13
C ASN A 64 -7.63 10.53 -2.61
N SER A 65 -6.76 9.82 -3.30
CA SER A 65 -6.30 10.28 -4.63
C SER A 65 -7.07 9.69 -5.83
N CYS A 66 -8.18 8.97 -5.60
CA CYS A 66 -8.91 8.28 -6.66
C CYS A 66 -10.41 8.59 -6.71
N SER A 67 -10.94 8.80 -7.91
CA SER A 67 -12.38 8.97 -8.15
C SER A 67 -13.11 7.61 -8.19
N GLU A 68 -14.40 7.60 -7.87
CA GLU A 68 -15.24 6.39 -7.79
C GLU A 68 -15.50 5.70 -9.15
N ARG A 69 -15.04 6.28 -10.26
CA ARG A 69 -15.32 5.80 -11.64
C ARG A 69 -14.86 4.36 -11.90
N HIS A 70 -13.97 3.81 -11.07
CA HIS A 70 -13.52 2.42 -11.14
C HIS A 70 -13.47 1.75 -9.76
N SER A 71 -14.53 1.92 -8.96
CA SER A 71 -14.65 1.34 -7.61
C SER A 71 -14.49 -0.19 -7.54
N HIS A 72 -14.74 -0.93 -8.62
CA HIS A 72 -14.55 -2.38 -8.66
C HIS A 72 -13.08 -2.84 -8.50
N VAL A 73 -12.10 -1.94 -8.68
CA VAL A 73 -10.67 -2.20 -8.39
C VAL A 73 -10.16 -1.45 -7.16
N HIS A 74 -11.05 -0.79 -6.40
CA HIS A 74 -10.73 -0.13 -5.13
C HIS A 74 -10.67 -1.14 -4.00
N ILE A 75 -9.68 -2.02 -4.10
CA ILE A 75 -9.42 -3.07 -3.11
C ILE A 75 -8.13 -2.72 -2.37
N CYS A 76 -8.14 -2.79 -1.05
CA CYS A 76 -6.97 -2.59 -0.21
C CYS A 76 -5.93 -3.65 -0.55
N SER A 77 -4.75 -3.20 -0.95
CA SER A 77 -3.67 -4.07 -1.37
C SER A 77 -3.00 -4.85 -0.23
N GLY A 78 -3.33 -4.51 1.02
CA GLY A 78 -2.81 -5.15 2.23
C GLY A 78 -3.73 -6.21 2.86
N CYS A 79 -5.05 -6.07 2.70
CA CYS A 79 -6.04 -6.95 3.34
C CYS A 79 -7.22 -7.36 2.46
N GLY A 80 -7.35 -6.81 1.25
CA GLY A 80 -8.44 -7.12 0.34
C GLY A 80 -9.77 -6.40 0.61
N SER A 81 -9.84 -5.48 1.58
CA SER A 81 -11.06 -4.72 1.87
C SER A 81 -11.36 -3.67 0.79
N ALA A 82 -12.63 -3.47 0.43
CA ALA A 82 -13.04 -2.38 -0.46
C ALA A 82 -13.25 -1.03 0.26
N SER A 83 -13.19 -1.00 1.59
CA SER A 83 -13.53 0.20 2.39
C SER A 83 -12.40 1.22 2.53
N HIS A 84 -11.16 0.84 2.19
CA HIS A 84 -9.98 1.69 2.36
C HIS A 84 -8.86 1.27 1.39
N GLY A 85 -7.87 2.14 1.22
CA GLY A 85 -6.59 1.83 0.57
C GLY A 85 -5.49 1.42 1.55
N ALA A 86 -4.34 0.99 1.02
CA ALA A 86 -3.16 0.57 1.80
C ALA A 86 -2.74 1.56 2.89
N HIS A 87 -2.76 2.86 2.60
CA HIS A 87 -2.41 3.91 3.54
C HIS A 87 -3.25 3.89 4.84
N CYS A 88 -4.53 3.53 4.75
CA CYS A 88 -5.44 3.44 5.89
C CYS A 88 -5.62 1.99 6.37
N CYS A 89 -4.80 1.05 5.89
CA CYS A 89 -4.92 -0.35 6.27
C CYS A 89 -4.50 -0.55 7.72
N PRO A 90 -5.26 -1.31 8.55
CA PRO A 90 -4.85 -1.64 9.91
C PRO A 90 -3.52 -2.40 10.01
N ARG A 91 -3.09 -3.05 8.91
CA ARG A 91 -1.81 -3.76 8.80
C ARG A 91 -0.65 -2.85 8.39
N ALA A 92 -0.93 -1.61 7.98
CA ALA A 92 0.10 -0.67 7.61
C ALA A 92 0.94 -0.26 8.83
N GLN A 93 2.24 -0.06 8.56
CA GLN A 93 3.14 0.52 9.53
C GLN A 93 2.62 1.93 9.84
N LYS A 94 2.27 2.16 11.11
CA LYS A 94 1.88 3.50 11.54
C LYS A 94 3.12 4.38 11.53
N CYS A 95 3.01 5.56 10.94
CA CYS A 95 4.01 6.58 11.18
C CYS A 95 4.09 6.78 12.70
N PRO A 96 5.28 6.67 13.32
CA PRO A 96 5.43 7.08 14.70
C PRO A 96 5.01 8.55 14.72
N SER A 97 3.85 8.80 15.33
CA SER A 97 3.34 10.14 15.49
C SER A 97 4.43 10.94 16.20
N SER A 98 4.91 12.00 15.56
CA SER A 98 5.79 13.00 16.16
C SER A 98 5.01 13.69 17.28
N ASN A 99 4.86 13.01 18.41
CA ASN A 99 4.34 13.51 19.66
C ASN A 99 4.87 12.59 20.75
N SER A 100 6.09 12.86 21.18
CA SER A 100 6.59 12.45 22.50
C SER A 100 7.73 13.40 22.90
N ILE A 101 7.32 14.38 23.71
CA ILE A 101 8.05 15.14 24.75
C ILE A 101 9.17 16.08 24.30
#